data_AF-A0A2E8IXL7-F1
#
_entry.id   AF-A0A2E8IXL7-F1
#
_cell.length_a   1.000
_cell.length_b   1.000
_cell.length_c   1.000
_cell.angle_alpha   90.00
_cell.angle_beta   90.00
_cell.angle_gamma   90.00
#
_symmetry.space_group_name_H-M   'P 1'
#
loop_
_entity.id
_entity.type
_entity.pdbx_description
1 polymer ?
#
loop_
_entity_poly.entity_id
_entity_poly.type
_entity_poly.pdbx_seq_one_letter_code
_entity_poly.pdbx_strand_id
1 'polypeptide(L)'
;MSEVLNLTEILTEVQNFITADGQIVPAQRNFYQNLRVKMNNHTGLFNEAEVGPLLLETRLEVLELTDEDYTAIYNIIMDRFGLSKRLEEEDQLRQELAIKVKLRKEAEQKAKAEAITKQKTENEAKAKAEAELKAQIEVEERLMAEAQQKILAEENARKEAEEKTRLEEEARLQTEEIAKLEEQTRLKAEQNARLIEEARIRNEEEAKMKAEIEASMKAEQEAKLKSEEQAKLDAEEAARIKAIQDKIKAEEDEKLRIANEAHLQMVDEAIRITNEERLAATAKIDAEVEEARKIAEQERLAEQTKIDAEIEQVRMASEREAAQKMAEKNAKLAEEAAELAAKEAEAAASSKDIPDLPPFGE
;
A
#
# COMPACT_ATOMS: atom_id res chain seq x y z
N MET A 1 13.31 18.73 -36.40
CA MET A 1 13.32 18.74 -37.88
C MET A 1 13.45 20.18 -38.32
N SER A 2 14.19 20.48 -39.39
CA SER A 2 14.15 21.82 -39.99
C SER A 2 12.73 22.08 -40.48
N GLU A 3 12.10 23.13 -39.98
CA GLU A 3 10.74 23.48 -40.38
C GLU A 3 10.74 23.91 -41.84
N VAL A 4 9.87 23.28 -42.62
CA VAL A 4 9.84 23.44 -44.06
C VAL A 4 8.40 23.71 -44.50
N LEU A 5 8.18 24.83 -45.17
CA LEU A 5 6.88 25.20 -45.73
C LEU A 5 6.91 24.99 -47.24
N ASN A 6 5.79 24.60 -47.82
CA ASN A 6 5.65 24.57 -49.27
C ASN A 6 5.26 25.95 -49.82
N LEU A 7 5.43 26.13 -51.14
CA LEU A 7 5.08 27.37 -51.84
C LEU A 7 3.65 27.82 -51.56
N THR A 8 2.69 26.89 -51.55
CA THR A 8 1.27 27.20 -51.36
C THR A 8 1.02 27.72 -49.95
N GLU A 9 1.67 27.18 -48.92
CA GLU A 9 1.54 27.64 -47.54
C GLU A 9 2.04 29.08 -47.39
N ILE A 10 3.24 29.37 -47.89
CA ILE A 10 3.84 30.72 -47.80
C ILE A 10 3.00 31.74 -48.58
N LEU A 11 2.58 31.41 -49.80
CA LEU A 11 1.73 32.29 -50.60
C LEU A 11 0.33 32.46 -49.98
N THR A 12 -0.21 31.44 -49.30
CA THR A 12 -1.51 31.55 -48.66
C THR A 12 -1.47 32.54 -47.50
N GLU A 13 -0.41 32.56 -46.69
CA GLU A 13 -0.26 33.54 -45.61
C GLU A 13 -0.16 34.98 -46.15
N VAL A 14 0.61 35.19 -47.22
CA VAL A 14 0.69 36.50 -47.90
C VAL A 14 -0.66 36.90 -48.50
N GLN A 15 -1.36 35.96 -49.13
CA GLN A 15 -2.69 36.19 -49.71
C GLN A 15 -3.72 36.54 -48.63
N ASN A 16 -3.68 35.86 -47.48
CA ASN A 16 -4.55 36.14 -46.34
C ASN A 16 -4.30 37.55 -45.80
N PHE A 17 -3.04 37.96 -45.67
CA PHE A 17 -2.69 39.32 -45.28
C PHE A 17 -3.25 40.37 -46.25
N ILE A 18 -3.05 40.16 -47.57
CA ILE A 18 -3.54 41.08 -48.62
C ILE A 18 -5.06 41.19 -48.64
N THR A 19 -5.76 40.14 -48.23
CA THR A 19 -7.23 40.08 -48.27
C THR A 19 -7.89 40.31 -46.92
N ALA A 20 -7.13 40.47 -45.84
CA ALA A 20 -7.62 40.58 -44.46
C ALA A 20 -8.60 41.76 -44.28
N ASP A 21 -8.26 42.92 -44.84
CA ASP A 21 -9.05 44.14 -44.69
C ASP A 21 -10.08 44.35 -45.83
N GLY A 22 -10.23 43.37 -46.72
CA GLY A 22 -11.13 43.44 -47.87
C GLY A 22 -10.74 44.46 -48.95
N GLN A 23 -9.63 45.21 -48.75
CA GLN A 23 -9.06 46.15 -49.70
C GLN A 23 -7.77 45.59 -50.29
N ILE A 24 -7.71 45.48 -51.63
CA ILE A 24 -6.51 44.98 -52.31
C ILE A 24 -5.58 46.15 -52.62
N VAL A 25 -4.51 46.29 -51.84
CA VAL A 25 -3.48 47.31 -52.09
C VAL A 25 -2.60 46.88 -53.27
N PRO A 26 -2.42 47.73 -54.31
CA PRO A 26 -1.64 47.39 -55.50
C PRO A 26 -0.19 46.99 -55.21
N ALA A 27 0.48 47.67 -54.28
CA ALA A 27 1.85 47.37 -53.87
C ALA A 27 1.98 45.98 -53.23
N GLN A 28 1.05 45.60 -52.34
CA GLN A 28 1.03 44.28 -51.71
C GLN A 28 0.72 43.17 -52.73
N ARG A 29 -0.21 43.42 -53.66
CA ARG A 29 -0.48 42.50 -54.78
C ARG A 29 0.74 42.31 -55.68
N ASN A 30 1.48 43.38 -55.95
CA ASN A 30 2.73 43.33 -56.73
C ASN A 30 3.80 42.50 -56.00
N PHE A 31 3.96 42.72 -54.69
CA PHE A 31 4.83 41.90 -53.84
C PHE A 31 4.49 40.41 -53.92
N TYR A 32 3.22 40.04 -53.80
CA TYR A 32 2.77 38.65 -53.95
C TYR A 32 3.13 38.03 -55.30
N GLN A 33 2.94 38.77 -56.41
CA GLN A 33 3.25 38.24 -57.74
C GLN A 33 4.75 38.03 -57.92
N ASN A 34 5.59 38.98 -57.49
CA ASN A 34 7.05 38.85 -57.59
C ASN A 34 7.58 37.74 -56.69
N LEU A 35 7.07 37.66 -55.45
CA LEU A 35 7.43 36.57 -54.53
C LEU A 35 7.08 35.21 -55.13
N ARG A 36 5.88 35.05 -55.69
CA ARG A 36 5.45 33.81 -56.35
C ARG A 36 6.37 33.42 -57.50
N VAL A 37 6.79 34.38 -58.32
CA VAL A 37 7.72 34.11 -59.44
C VAL A 37 9.08 33.67 -58.93
N LYS A 38 9.65 34.38 -57.94
CA LYS A 38 10.95 34.02 -57.35
C LYS A 38 10.92 32.64 -56.70
N MET A 39 9.86 32.34 -55.94
CA MET A 39 9.72 31.06 -55.26
C MET A 39 9.36 29.91 -56.21
N ASN A 40 8.69 30.16 -57.35
CA ASN A 40 8.44 29.13 -58.36
C ASN A 40 9.71 28.54 -58.99
N ASN A 41 10.83 29.28 -58.94
CA ASN A 41 12.13 28.81 -59.44
C ASN A 41 12.84 27.89 -58.43
N HIS A 42 12.33 27.79 -57.21
CA HIS A 42 12.87 26.91 -56.17
C HIS A 42 12.19 25.54 -56.24
N THR A 43 12.98 24.48 -56.23
CA THR A 43 12.49 23.10 -56.22
C THR A 43 12.48 22.54 -54.80
N GLY A 44 11.29 22.24 -54.27
CA GLY A 44 11.13 21.54 -52.99
C GLY A 44 10.42 22.38 -51.94
N LEU A 45 10.67 22.05 -50.68
CA LEU A 45 10.15 22.77 -49.53
C LEU A 45 11.14 23.86 -49.12
N PHE A 46 10.65 24.97 -48.57
CA PHE A 46 11.47 26.09 -48.13
C PHE A 46 11.68 26.04 -46.63
N ASN A 47 12.92 26.16 -46.16
CA ASN A 47 13.19 26.38 -44.74
C ASN A 47 13.22 27.88 -44.38
N GLU A 48 13.18 28.19 -43.08
CA GLU A 48 13.21 29.56 -42.55
C GLU A 48 14.38 30.39 -43.11
N ALA A 49 15.57 29.77 -43.22
CA ALA A 49 16.79 30.41 -43.72
C ALA A 49 16.77 30.68 -45.24
N GLU A 50 15.94 29.98 -46.01
CA GLU A 50 15.74 30.18 -47.45
C GLU A 50 14.65 31.22 -47.74
N VAL A 51 13.59 31.25 -46.92
CA VAL A 51 12.47 32.18 -47.13
C VAL A 51 12.84 33.62 -46.80
N GLY A 52 13.61 33.85 -45.72
CA GLY A 52 14.01 35.20 -45.31
C GLY A 52 14.73 36.01 -46.40
N PRO A 53 15.77 35.47 -47.05
CA PRO A 53 16.44 36.12 -48.18
C PRO A 53 15.52 36.40 -49.37
N LEU A 54 14.62 35.47 -49.71
CA LEU A 54 13.68 35.62 -50.83
C LEU A 54 12.65 36.74 -50.58
N LEU A 55 12.17 36.87 -49.34
CA LEU A 55 11.28 37.96 -48.94
C LEU A 55 11.99 39.31 -49.02
N LEU A 56 13.23 39.38 -48.54
CA LEU A 56 14.03 40.59 -48.59
C LEU A 56 14.35 41.01 -50.04
N GLU A 57 14.72 40.05 -50.89
CA GLU A 57 14.97 40.30 -52.31
C GLU A 57 13.72 40.82 -53.02
N THR A 58 12.55 40.25 -52.70
CA THR A 58 11.26 40.73 -53.25
C THR A 58 10.95 42.15 -52.77
N ARG A 59 11.25 42.48 -51.50
CA ARG A 59 11.06 43.83 -50.94
C ARG A 59 11.94 44.87 -51.64
N LEU A 60 13.17 44.50 -51.98
CA LEU A 60 14.11 45.38 -52.70
C LEU A 60 13.63 45.68 -54.13
N GLU A 61 12.84 44.79 -54.74
CA GLU A 61 12.22 45.02 -56.05
C GLU A 61 10.89 45.79 -55.97
N VAL A 62 10.12 45.60 -54.89
CA VAL A 62 8.84 46.27 -54.65
C VAL A 62 9.03 47.38 -53.61
N LEU A 63 9.68 48.46 -54.04
CA LEU A 63 9.95 49.63 -53.18
C LEU A 63 8.69 50.34 -52.70
N GLU A 64 7.58 50.21 -53.43
CA GLU A 64 6.27 50.80 -53.12
C GLU A 64 5.57 50.15 -51.91
N LEU A 65 6.03 48.98 -51.45
CA LEU A 65 5.52 48.36 -50.24
C LEU A 65 5.99 49.14 -49.01
N THR A 66 5.12 49.35 -48.02
CA THR A 66 5.53 50.02 -46.78
C THR A 66 6.39 49.09 -45.91
N ASP A 67 7.25 49.66 -45.07
CA ASP A 67 8.06 48.86 -44.15
C ASP A 67 7.19 48.14 -43.10
N GLU A 68 6.06 48.75 -42.74
CA GLU A 68 5.07 48.16 -41.84
C GLU A 68 4.41 46.93 -42.46
N ASP A 69 3.95 47.03 -43.72
CA ASP A 69 3.36 45.89 -44.45
C ASP A 69 4.38 44.78 -44.68
N TYR A 70 5.62 45.13 -45.04
CA TYR A 70 6.68 44.14 -45.21
C TYR A 70 6.99 43.41 -43.91
N THR A 71 7.12 44.15 -42.80
CA THR A 71 7.39 43.57 -41.48
C THR A 71 6.25 42.67 -41.03
N ALA A 72 5.00 43.07 -41.28
CA ALA A 72 3.82 42.26 -40.98
C ALA A 72 3.81 40.96 -41.80
N ILE A 73 4.02 41.04 -43.11
CA ILE A 73 4.08 39.86 -44.00
C ILE A 73 5.23 38.93 -43.58
N TYR A 74 6.41 39.48 -43.29
CA TYR A 74 7.58 38.72 -42.84
C TYR A 74 7.29 37.97 -41.54
N ASN A 75 6.76 38.66 -40.53
CA ASN A 75 6.47 38.06 -39.23
C ASN A 75 5.41 36.96 -39.33
N ILE A 76 4.34 37.14 -40.11
CA ILE A 76 3.30 36.11 -40.28
C ILE A 76 3.91 34.83 -40.87
N ILE A 77 4.79 34.95 -41.85
CA ILE A 77 5.46 33.81 -42.48
C ILE A 77 6.44 33.15 -41.50
N MET A 78 7.23 33.93 -40.76
CA MET A 78 8.19 33.40 -39.77
C MET A 78 7.49 32.75 -38.57
N ASP A 79 6.37 33.31 -38.10
CA ASP A 79 5.55 32.72 -37.05
C ASP A 79 4.94 31.37 -37.49
N ARG A 80 4.67 31.21 -38.79
CA ARG A 80 4.16 29.95 -39.37
C ARG A 80 5.17 28.82 -39.31
N PHE A 81 6.47 29.13 -39.43
CA PHE A 81 7.52 28.18 -39.14
C PHE A 81 7.37 27.72 -37.68
N GLY A 82 7.50 28.62 -36.69
CA GLY A 82 7.44 28.24 -35.26
C GLY A 82 6.08 27.73 -34.73
N LEU A 83 4.97 27.91 -35.46
CA LEU A 83 3.68 27.28 -35.16
C LEU A 83 3.70 25.77 -35.38
N SER A 84 4.45 25.30 -36.38
CA SER A 84 4.50 23.87 -36.74
C SER A 84 5.15 23.05 -35.64
N LYS A 85 6.31 23.50 -35.11
CA LYS A 85 6.94 22.86 -33.95
C LYS A 85 6.08 22.88 -32.69
N ARG A 86 5.38 23.99 -32.41
CA ARG A 86 4.48 24.04 -31.24
C ARG A 86 3.34 23.03 -31.34
N LEU A 87 2.79 22.83 -32.54
CA LEU A 87 1.73 21.86 -32.77
C LEU A 87 2.23 20.41 -32.65
N GLU A 88 3.43 20.12 -33.16
CA GLU A 88 4.10 18.82 -32.99
C GLU A 88 4.39 18.51 -31.52
N GLU A 89 4.92 19.49 -30.77
CA GLU A 89 5.16 19.36 -29.32
C GLU A 89 3.85 19.14 -28.55
N GLU A 90 2.77 19.85 -28.92
CA GLU A 90 1.45 19.66 -28.34
C GLU A 90 0.87 18.26 -28.62
N ASP A 91 1.02 17.75 -29.85
CA ASP A 91 0.57 16.42 -30.23
C ASP A 91 1.36 15.32 -29.51
N GLN A 92 2.67 15.50 -29.34
CA GLN A 92 3.51 14.60 -28.53
C GLN A 92 3.04 14.59 -27.07
N LEU A 93 2.81 15.76 -26.47
CA LEU A 93 2.25 15.88 -25.12
C LEU A 93 0.88 15.20 -25.01
N ARG A 94 0.00 15.37 -26.00
CA ARG A 94 -1.31 14.70 -26.04
C ARG A 94 -1.18 13.18 -26.09
N GLN A 95 -0.25 12.65 -26.90
CA GLN A 95 0.02 11.22 -26.97
C GLN A 95 0.59 10.67 -25.65
N GLU A 96 1.55 11.37 -25.05
CA GLU A 96 2.13 10.99 -23.76
C GLU A 96 1.07 10.98 -22.65
N LEU A 97 0.23 12.02 -22.58
CA LEU A 97 -0.89 12.09 -21.65
C LEU A 97 -1.89 10.94 -21.88
N ALA A 98 -2.21 10.61 -23.12
CA ALA A 98 -3.10 9.49 -23.44
C ALA A 98 -2.52 8.14 -22.97
N ILE A 99 -1.21 7.93 -23.12
CA ILE A 99 -0.51 6.73 -22.61
C ILE A 99 -0.56 6.70 -21.09
N LYS A 100 -0.25 7.83 -20.43
CA LYS A 100 -0.25 7.95 -18.96
C LYS A 100 -1.62 7.67 -18.35
N VAL A 101 -2.69 8.14 -19.01
CA VAL A 101 -4.08 7.87 -18.60
C VAL A 101 -4.42 6.38 -18.75
N LYS A 102 -4.02 5.74 -19.86
CA LYS A 102 -4.24 4.29 -20.04
C LYS A 102 -3.50 3.47 -18.97
N LEU A 103 -2.24 3.78 -18.71
CA LEU A 103 -1.44 3.10 -17.67
C LEU A 103 -2.04 3.27 -16.28
N ARG A 104 -2.52 4.49 -15.95
CA ARG A 104 -3.20 4.73 -14.66
C ARG A 104 -4.49 3.91 -14.53
N LYS A 105 -5.28 3.83 -15.60
CA LYS A 105 -6.53 3.06 -15.61
C LYS A 105 -6.27 1.55 -15.48
N GLU A 106 -5.25 1.03 -16.15
CA GLU A 106 -4.84 -0.37 -16.05
C GLU A 106 -4.30 -0.69 -14.63
N ALA A 107 -3.46 0.17 -14.07
CA ALA A 107 -2.97 0.04 -12.69
C ALA A 107 -4.12 0.06 -11.67
N GLU A 108 -5.09 0.96 -11.84
CA GLU A 108 -6.27 1.03 -10.97
C GLU A 108 -7.14 -0.23 -11.09
N GLN A 109 -7.35 -0.75 -12.29
CA GLN A 109 -8.09 -2.00 -12.50
C GLN A 109 -7.38 -3.20 -11.88
N LYS A 110 -6.05 -3.29 -12.02
CA LYS A 110 -5.24 -4.34 -11.40
C LYS A 110 -5.31 -4.28 -9.88
N ALA A 111 -5.16 -3.09 -9.30
CA ALA A 111 -5.27 -2.88 -7.85
C ALA A 111 -6.67 -3.24 -7.31
N LYS A 112 -7.74 -2.89 -8.04
CA LYS A 112 -9.11 -3.28 -7.69
C LYS A 112 -9.32 -4.80 -7.76
N ALA A 113 -8.80 -5.45 -8.80
CA ALA A 113 -8.89 -6.90 -8.94
C ALA A 113 -8.15 -7.62 -7.80
N GLU A 114 -6.94 -7.18 -7.47
CA GLU A 114 -6.13 -7.74 -6.38
C GLU A 114 -6.77 -7.51 -4.99
N ALA A 115 -7.37 -6.34 -4.76
CA ALA A 115 -8.12 -6.07 -3.53
C ALA A 115 -9.33 -7.01 -3.39
N ILE A 116 -10.08 -7.23 -4.47
CA ILE A 116 -11.24 -8.14 -4.47
C ILE A 116 -10.80 -9.59 -4.21
N THR A 117 -9.71 -10.05 -4.84
CA THR A 117 -9.21 -11.41 -4.60
C THR A 117 -8.73 -11.59 -3.17
N LYS A 118 -7.96 -10.63 -2.64
CA LYS A 118 -7.48 -10.66 -1.25
C LYS A 118 -8.64 -10.67 -0.25
N GLN A 119 -9.66 -9.84 -0.46
CA GLN A 119 -10.84 -9.80 0.39
C GLN A 119 -11.65 -11.10 0.33
N LYS A 120 -11.79 -11.71 -0.86
CA LYS A 120 -12.44 -13.02 -0.98
C LYS A 120 -11.67 -14.11 -0.23
N THR A 121 -10.36 -14.17 -0.39
CA THR A 121 -9.53 -15.18 0.29
C THR A 121 -9.55 -15.01 1.81
N GLU A 122 -9.54 -13.76 2.30
CA GLU A 122 -9.61 -13.49 3.74
C GLU A 122 -10.98 -13.85 4.33
N ASN A 123 -12.07 -13.50 3.64
CA ASN A 123 -13.42 -13.85 4.06
C ASN A 123 -13.65 -15.37 4.05
N GLU A 124 -13.13 -16.08 3.04
CA GLU A 124 -13.22 -17.54 2.97
C GLU A 124 -12.41 -18.21 4.10
N ALA A 125 -11.21 -17.71 4.40
CA ALA A 125 -10.41 -18.20 5.52
C ALA A 125 -11.10 -17.96 6.86
N LYS A 126 -11.69 -16.77 7.08
CA LYS A 126 -12.46 -16.44 8.29
C LYS A 126 -13.69 -17.34 8.44
N ALA A 127 -14.47 -17.52 7.37
CA ALA A 127 -15.65 -18.39 7.40
C ALA A 127 -15.29 -19.85 7.70
N LYS A 128 -14.16 -20.33 7.17
CA LYS A 128 -13.68 -21.69 7.43
C LYS A 128 -13.21 -21.87 8.88
N ALA A 129 -12.49 -20.89 9.42
CA ALA A 129 -12.06 -20.89 10.82
C ALA A 129 -13.26 -20.82 11.79
N GLU A 130 -14.26 -19.99 11.50
CA GLU A 130 -15.48 -19.90 12.30
C GLU A 130 -16.29 -21.21 12.27
N ALA A 131 -16.42 -21.83 11.10
CA ALA A 131 -17.08 -23.12 10.96
C ALA A 131 -16.35 -24.24 11.72
N GLU A 132 -15.02 -24.25 11.69
CA GLU A 132 -14.21 -25.23 12.41
C GLU A 132 -14.29 -25.04 13.94
N LEU A 133 -14.25 -23.80 14.42
CA LEU A 133 -14.44 -23.50 15.84
C LEU A 133 -15.83 -23.92 16.32
N LYS A 134 -16.88 -23.61 15.54
CA LYS A 134 -18.25 -24.02 15.86
C LYS A 134 -18.40 -25.54 15.90
N ALA A 135 -17.78 -26.25 14.97
CA ALA A 135 -17.78 -27.72 14.96
C ALA A 135 -17.03 -28.31 16.16
N GLN A 136 -15.91 -27.71 16.60
CA GLN A 136 -15.20 -28.13 17.80
C GLN A 136 -16.05 -27.93 19.07
N ILE A 137 -16.71 -26.77 19.19
CA ILE A 137 -17.62 -26.49 20.32
C ILE A 137 -18.78 -27.49 20.34
N GLU A 138 -19.41 -27.77 19.21
CA GLU A 138 -20.51 -28.74 19.14
C GLU A 138 -20.07 -30.17 19.51
N VAL A 139 -18.86 -30.57 19.09
CA VAL A 139 -18.28 -31.88 19.47
C VAL A 139 -17.98 -31.94 20.97
N GLU A 140 -17.45 -30.87 21.54
CA GLU A 140 -17.13 -30.77 22.97
C GLU A 140 -18.41 -30.78 23.83
N GLU A 141 -19.44 -30.02 23.44
CA GLU A 141 -20.76 -30.04 24.09
C GLU A 141 -21.39 -31.44 24.04
N ARG A 142 -21.29 -32.14 22.90
CA ARG A 142 -21.82 -33.51 22.78
C ARG A 142 -21.07 -34.50 23.66
N LEU A 143 -19.74 -34.39 23.75
CA LEU A 143 -18.92 -35.22 24.63
C LEU A 143 -19.24 -34.98 26.10
N MET A 144 -19.42 -33.72 26.49
CA MET A 144 -19.81 -33.33 27.85
C MET A 144 -21.21 -33.88 28.20
N ALA A 145 -22.17 -33.76 27.29
CA ALA A 145 -23.50 -34.33 27.47
C ALA A 145 -23.48 -35.87 27.57
N GLU A 146 -22.69 -36.56 26.74
CA GLU A 146 -22.53 -38.01 26.80
C GLU A 146 -21.85 -38.46 28.11
N ALA A 147 -20.84 -37.72 28.57
CA ALA A 147 -20.17 -37.98 29.84
C ALA A 147 -21.13 -37.81 31.03
N GLN A 148 -21.93 -36.75 31.05
CA GLN A 148 -22.95 -36.53 32.08
C GLN A 148 -24.01 -37.65 32.09
N GLN A 149 -24.46 -38.09 30.92
CA GLN A 149 -25.40 -39.22 30.81
C GLN A 149 -24.81 -40.53 31.34
N LYS A 150 -23.53 -40.82 31.05
CA LYS A 150 -22.86 -42.01 31.60
C LYS A 150 -22.72 -41.95 33.12
N ILE A 151 -22.35 -40.79 33.67
CA ILE A 151 -22.23 -40.61 35.13
C ILE A 151 -23.59 -40.84 35.80
N LEU A 152 -24.67 -40.23 35.29
CA LEU A 152 -26.03 -40.44 35.80
C LEU A 152 -26.48 -41.91 35.68
N ALA A 153 -26.17 -42.58 34.57
CA ALA A 153 -26.52 -43.99 34.38
C ALA A 153 -25.75 -44.91 35.35
N GLU A 154 -24.45 -44.65 35.56
CA GLU A 154 -23.62 -45.41 36.50
C GLU A 154 -24.06 -45.19 37.95
N GLU A 155 -24.41 -43.96 38.32
CA GLU A 155 -24.91 -43.63 39.65
C GLU A 155 -26.27 -44.30 39.94
N ASN A 156 -27.20 -44.26 38.98
CA ASN A 156 -28.49 -44.94 39.10
C ASN A 156 -28.31 -46.46 39.21
N ALA A 157 -27.46 -47.07 38.38
CA ALA A 157 -27.16 -48.50 38.46
C ALA A 157 -26.54 -48.89 39.81
N ARG A 158 -25.70 -48.02 40.40
CA ARG A 158 -25.13 -48.23 41.73
C ARG A 158 -26.20 -48.14 42.83
N LYS A 159 -27.09 -47.14 42.77
CA LYS A 159 -28.22 -46.98 43.71
C LYS A 159 -29.15 -48.20 43.67
N GLU A 160 -29.51 -48.69 42.48
CA GLU A 160 -30.32 -49.91 42.33
C GLU A 160 -29.63 -51.17 42.88
N ALA A 161 -28.32 -51.31 42.66
CA ALA A 161 -27.54 -52.43 43.19
C ALA A 161 -27.46 -52.40 44.73
N GLU A 162 -27.23 -51.21 45.30
CA GLU A 162 -27.16 -51.01 46.75
C GLU A 162 -28.53 -51.25 47.42
N GLU A 163 -29.61 -50.73 46.84
CA GLU A 163 -30.97 -50.99 47.33
C GLU A 163 -31.33 -52.47 47.28
N LYS A 164 -30.96 -53.17 46.19
CA LYS A 164 -31.16 -54.61 46.09
C LYS A 164 -30.38 -55.39 47.16
N THR A 165 -29.12 -55.02 47.41
CA THR A 165 -28.33 -55.66 48.47
C THR A 165 -28.92 -55.43 49.86
N ARG A 166 -29.44 -54.23 50.13
CA ARG A 166 -30.13 -53.91 51.39
C ARG A 166 -31.40 -54.74 51.57
N LEU A 167 -32.22 -54.86 50.52
CA LEU A 167 -33.44 -55.68 50.56
C LEU A 167 -33.14 -57.17 50.75
N GLU A 168 -32.09 -57.70 50.11
CA GLU A 168 -31.63 -59.09 50.32
C GLU A 168 -31.11 -59.32 51.75
N GLU A 169 -30.38 -58.36 52.31
CA GLU A 169 -29.90 -58.43 53.70
C GLU A 169 -31.05 -58.34 54.72
N GLU A 170 -32.01 -57.44 54.49
CA GLU A 170 -33.21 -57.31 55.32
C GLU A 170 -34.05 -58.59 55.27
N ALA A 171 -34.23 -59.19 54.09
CA ALA A 171 -34.91 -60.48 53.94
C ALA A 171 -34.16 -61.62 54.67
N ARG A 172 -32.81 -61.63 54.61
CA ARG A 172 -32.00 -62.62 55.34
C ARG A 172 -32.16 -62.46 56.86
N LEU A 173 -32.10 -61.23 57.36
CA LEU A 173 -32.29 -60.92 58.78
C LEU A 173 -33.68 -61.33 59.26
N GLN A 174 -34.74 -61.07 58.49
CA GLN A 174 -36.09 -61.53 58.79
C GLN A 174 -36.18 -63.06 58.83
N THR A 175 -35.58 -63.78 57.88
CA THR A 175 -35.55 -65.25 57.93
C THR A 175 -34.74 -65.80 59.12
N GLU A 176 -33.64 -65.16 59.50
CA GLU A 176 -32.84 -65.54 60.68
C GLU A 176 -33.60 -65.24 61.98
N GLU A 177 -34.35 -64.15 62.04
CA GLU A 177 -35.21 -63.80 63.18
C GLU A 177 -36.38 -64.78 63.32
N ILE A 178 -37.03 -65.15 62.22
CA ILE A 178 -38.06 -66.20 62.20
C ILE A 178 -37.47 -67.54 62.66
N ALA A 179 -36.28 -67.92 62.17
CA ALA A 179 -35.60 -69.14 62.59
C ALA A 179 -35.24 -69.13 64.09
N LYS A 180 -34.78 -67.99 64.63
CA LYS A 180 -34.52 -67.82 66.07
C LYS A 180 -35.79 -67.89 66.90
N LEU A 181 -36.90 -67.35 66.41
CA LEU A 181 -38.22 -67.44 67.06
C LEU A 181 -38.75 -68.89 67.02
N GLU A 182 -38.55 -69.62 65.92
CA GLU A 182 -38.87 -71.05 65.81
C GLU A 182 -37.97 -71.92 66.72
N GLU A 183 -36.68 -71.61 66.82
CA GLU A 183 -35.78 -72.29 67.75
C GLU A 183 -36.14 -71.99 69.21
N GLN A 184 -36.47 -70.74 69.53
CA GLN A 184 -36.95 -70.35 70.87
C GLN A 184 -38.30 -71.00 71.20
N THR A 185 -39.20 -71.18 70.24
CA THR A 185 -40.47 -71.88 70.46
C THR A 185 -40.26 -73.39 70.58
N ARG A 186 -39.32 -73.99 69.85
CA ARG A 186 -38.92 -75.40 70.03
C ARG A 186 -38.25 -75.64 71.38
N LEU A 187 -37.34 -74.76 71.81
CA LEU A 187 -36.72 -74.79 73.13
C LEU A 187 -37.76 -74.58 74.24
N LYS A 188 -38.70 -73.64 74.08
CA LYS A 188 -39.84 -73.48 75.01
C LYS A 188 -40.76 -74.70 75.00
N ALA A 189 -40.95 -75.40 73.89
CA ALA A 189 -41.73 -76.64 73.82
C ALA A 189 -41.00 -77.83 74.47
N GLU A 190 -39.69 -77.95 74.28
CA GLU A 190 -38.83 -78.97 74.91
C GLU A 190 -38.67 -78.72 76.42
N GLN A 191 -38.62 -77.45 76.83
CA GLN A 191 -38.61 -77.02 78.23
C GLN A 191 -40.00 -77.17 78.88
N ASN A 192 -41.10 -76.91 78.14
CA ASN A 192 -42.47 -77.20 78.59
C ASN A 192 -42.73 -78.71 78.73
N ALA A 193 -42.13 -79.57 77.89
CA ALA A 193 -42.22 -81.02 78.08
C ALA A 193 -41.48 -81.51 79.34
N ARG A 194 -40.50 -80.76 79.86
CA ARG A 194 -39.86 -81.02 81.16
C ARG A 194 -40.57 -80.35 82.36
N LEU A 195 -41.39 -79.32 82.13
CA LEU A 195 -42.08 -78.55 83.17
C LEU A 195 -43.57 -78.90 83.34
N ILE A 196 -44.11 -79.81 82.53
CA ILE A 196 -45.49 -80.34 82.68
C ILE A 196 -45.66 -81.28 83.91
N GLU A 197 -44.61 -81.51 84.71
CA GLU A 197 -44.76 -82.15 86.03
C GLU A 197 -44.90 -81.15 87.20
N GLU A 198 -44.59 -79.86 87.03
CA GLU A 198 -44.73 -78.89 88.12
C GLU A 198 -45.45 -77.61 87.69
N ALA A 199 -46.71 -77.55 88.13
CA ALA A 199 -47.44 -76.32 88.46
C ALA A 199 -48.05 -75.53 87.29
N ARG A 200 -49.15 -76.13 86.80
CA ARG A 200 -50.44 -75.48 86.55
C ARG A 200 -50.66 -74.13 87.29
N ILE A 201 -50.65 -73.06 86.51
CA ILE A 201 -51.47 -71.82 86.65
C ILE A 201 -51.14 -70.90 87.84
N ARG A 202 -50.38 -69.83 87.53
CA ARG A 202 -50.75 -68.45 87.86
C ARG A 202 -50.37 -67.52 86.69
N ASN A 203 -51.39 -67.23 85.88
CA ASN A 203 -51.71 -65.97 85.22
C ASN A 203 -51.18 -64.74 85.98
N GLU A 204 -51.03 -63.54 85.44
CA GLU A 204 -51.30 -62.84 84.17
C GLU A 204 -50.81 -61.43 84.54
N GLU A 205 -49.91 -60.79 83.78
CA GLU A 205 -49.86 -59.31 83.62
C GLU A 205 -48.61 -58.80 82.89
N GLU A 206 -47.49 -59.54 82.83
CA GLU A 206 -46.24 -58.98 82.25
C GLU A 206 -46.09 -59.10 80.72
N ALA A 207 -46.98 -59.83 80.04
CA ALA A 207 -46.81 -60.16 78.61
C ALA A 207 -47.39 -59.14 77.62
N LYS A 208 -48.22 -58.18 78.06
CA LYS A 208 -48.83 -57.18 77.16
C LYS A 208 -48.10 -55.83 77.10
N MET A 209 -47.33 -55.44 78.13
CA MET A 209 -46.73 -54.10 78.18
C MET A 209 -45.32 -54.02 77.57
N LYS A 210 -44.58 -55.14 77.44
CA LYS A 210 -43.27 -55.15 76.77
C LYS A 210 -43.35 -55.15 75.24
N ALA A 211 -44.37 -55.80 74.66
CA ALA A 211 -44.51 -55.89 73.21
C ALA A 211 -44.93 -54.57 72.54
N GLU A 212 -45.69 -53.71 73.24
CA GLU A 212 -46.21 -52.46 72.68
C GLU A 212 -45.21 -51.28 72.81
N ILE A 213 -44.43 -51.24 73.88
CA ILE A 213 -43.37 -50.22 74.08
C ILE A 213 -42.17 -50.49 73.14
N GLU A 214 -41.82 -51.75 72.91
CA GLU A 214 -40.66 -52.14 72.10
C GLU A 214 -40.94 -52.01 70.58
N ALA A 215 -42.20 -52.17 70.15
CA ALA A 215 -42.63 -51.91 68.78
C ALA A 215 -42.72 -50.40 68.46
N SER A 216 -43.21 -49.59 69.40
CA SER A 216 -43.32 -48.13 69.22
C SER A 216 -41.95 -47.44 69.22
N MET A 217 -41.04 -47.81 70.13
CA MET A 217 -39.68 -47.25 70.15
C MET A 217 -38.86 -47.61 68.92
N LYS A 218 -38.96 -48.84 68.38
CA LYS A 218 -38.24 -49.23 67.16
C LYS A 218 -38.69 -48.44 65.93
N ALA A 219 -40.00 -48.26 65.75
CA ALA A 219 -40.54 -47.53 64.61
C ALA A 219 -40.15 -46.03 64.63
N GLU A 220 -40.14 -45.40 65.81
CA GLU A 220 -39.72 -43.99 65.95
C GLU A 220 -38.22 -43.80 65.73
N GLN A 221 -37.39 -44.72 66.22
CA GLN A 221 -35.93 -44.65 66.05
C GLN A 221 -35.50 -44.91 64.60
N GLU A 222 -36.17 -45.82 63.89
CA GLU A 222 -35.89 -46.13 62.49
C GLU A 222 -36.32 -44.99 61.55
N ALA A 223 -37.46 -44.34 61.83
CA ALA A 223 -37.91 -43.17 61.08
C ALA A 223 -36.97 -41.96 61.27
N LYS A 224 -36.44 -41.76 62.48
CA LYS A 224 -35.48 -40.69 62.78
C LYS A 224 -34.11 -40.93 62.13
N LEU A 225 -33.61 -42.16 62.17
CA LEU A 225 -32.34 -42.54 61.52
C LEU A 225 -32.40 -42.38 60.00
N LYS A 226 -33.45 -42.90 59.34
CA LYS A 226 -33.63 -42.71 57.89
C LYS A 226 -33.71 -41.23 57.48
N SER A 227 -34.38 -40.40 58.29
CA SER A 227 -34.49 -38.96 58.04
C SER A 227 -33.17 -38.21 58.24
N GLU A 228 -32.38 -38.53 59.26
CA GLU A 228 -31.08 -37.87 59.51
C GLU A 228 -30.02 -38.30 58.49
N GLU A 229 -30.03 -39.57 58.09
CA GLU A 229 -29.06 -40.13 57.15
C GLU A 229 -29.30 -39.60 55.72
N GLN A 230 -30.57 -39.51 55.28
CA GLN A 230 -30.93 -38.89 54.01
C GLN A 230 -30.57 -37.39 53.98
N ALA A 231 -30.86 -36.65 55.05
CA ALA A 231 -30.53 -35.23 55.13
C ALA A 231 -29.01 -34.97 55.12
N LYS A 232 -28.19 -35.88 55.68
CA LYS A 232 -26.73 -35.82 55.61
C LYS A 232 -26.22 -36.12 54.20
N LEU A 233 -26.76 -37.15 53.54
CA LEU A 233 -26.38 -37.52 52.17
C LEU A 233 -26.68 -36.38 51.19
N ASP A 234 -27.88 -35.82 51.22
CA ASP A 234 -28.28 -34.72 50.33
C ASP A 234 -27.42 -33.46 50.56
N ALA A 235 -27.03 -33.18 51.82
CA ALA A 235 -26.16 -32.05 52.16
C ALA A 235 -24.71 -32.26 51.71
N GLU A 236 -24.17 -33.47 51.84
CA GLU A 236 -22.81 -33.82 51.39
C GLU A 236 -22.72 -33.82 49.85
N GLU A 237 -23.77 -34.31 49.17
CA GLU A 237 -23.87 -34.33 47.72
C GLU A 237 -23.98 -32.91 47.14
N ALA A 238 -24.83 -32.06 47.73
CA ALA A 238 -24.93 -30.65 47.35
C ALA A 238 -23.60 -29.90 47.56
N ALA A 239 -22.88 -30.19 48.65
CA ALA A 239 -21.55 -29.62 48.90
C ALA A 239 -20.51 -30.09 47.88
N ARG A 240 -20.52 -31.37 47.49
CA ARG A 240 -19.64 -31.90 46.44
C ARG A 240 -19.94 -31.33 45.06
N ILE A 241 -21.20 -31.26 44.66
CA ILE A 241 -21.60 -30.70 43.37
C ILE A 241 -21.17 -29.25 43.26
N LYS A 242 -21.38 -28.46 44.32
CA LYS A 242 -20.94 -27.06 44.36
C LYS A 242 -19.41 -26.94 44.27
N ALA A 243 -18.67 -27.76 45.02
CA ALA A 243 -17.22 -27.76 44.96
C ALA A 243 -16.66 -28.13 43.57
N ILE A 244 -17.31 -29.07 42.86
CA ILE A 244 -16.94 -29.44 41.49
C ILE A 244 -17.28 -28.30 40.51
N GLN A 245 -18.46 -27.70 40.62
CA GLN A 245 -18.85 -26.55 39.79
C GLN A 245 -17.93 -25.34 39.97
N ASP A 246 -17.55 -25.02 41.20
CA ASP A 246 -16.62 -23.92 41.50
C ASP A 246 -15.22 -24.21 40.91
N LYS A 247 -14.80 -25.48 40.90
CA LYS A 247 -13.51 -25.91 40.33
C LYS A 247 -13.51 -25.86 38.80
N ILE A 248 -14.60 -26.28 38.16
CA ILE A 248 -14.78 -26.19 36.69
C ILE A 248 -14.78 -24.73 36.26
N LYS A 249 -15.54 -23.86 36.96
CA LYS A 249 -15.52 -22.42 36.68
C LYS A 249 -14.13 -21.81 36.83
N ALA A 250 -13.40 -22.15 37.87
CA ALA A 250 -12.04 -21.65 38.07
C ALA A 250 -11.08 -22.10 36.96
N GLU A 251 -11.20 -23.35 36.48
CA GLU A 251 -10.41 -23.84 35.34
C GLU A 251 -10.80 -23.19 34.02
N GLU A 252 -12.09 -22.95 33.78
CA GLU A 252 -12.60 -22.23 32.60
C GLU A 252 -12.14 -20.77 32.59
N ASP A 253 -12.26 -20.07 33.71
CA ASP A 253 -11.82 -18.68 33.87
C ASP A 253 -10.30 -18.55 33.65
N GLU A 254 -9.51 -19.50 34.17
CA GLU A 254 -8.06 -19.49 33.97
C GLU A 254 -7.68 -19.83 32.52
N LYS A 255 -8.35 -20.77 31.88
CA LYS A 255 -8.17 -21.04 30.44
C LYS A 255 -8.53 -19.82 29.59
N LEU A 256 -9.63 -19.16 29.90
CA LEU A 256 -10.07 -17.95 29.21
C LEU A 256 -9.06 -16.81 29.40
N ARG A 257 -8.51 -16.66 30.61
CA ARG A 257 -7.47 -15.69 30.92
C ARG A 257 -6.20 -15.95 30.10
N ILE A 258 -5.72 -17.20 30.06
CA ILE A 258 -4.53 -17.59 29.28
C ILE A 258 -4.76 -17.38 27.78
N ALA A 259 -5.93 -17.75 27.26
CA ALA A 259 -6.27 -17.55 25.85
C ALA A 259 -6.32 -16.06 25.48
N ASN A 260 -6.92 -15.23 26.33
CA ASN A 260 -6.97 -13.78 26.14
C ASN A 260 -5.57 -13.15 26.22
N GLU A 261 -4.74 -13.58 27.16
CA GLU A 261 -3.36 -13.10 27.31
C GLU A 261 -2.50 -13.48 26.10
N ALA A 262 -2.62 -14.71 25.60
CA ALA A 262 -1.94 -15.16 24.39
C ALA A 262 -2.41 -14.37 23.15
N HIS A 263 -3.72 -14.12 23.02
CA HIS A 263 -4.25 -13.32 21.92
C HIS A 263 -3.73 -11.87 21.97
N LEU A 264 -3.71 -11.25 23.16
CA LEU A 264 -3.12 -9.91 23.36
C LEU A 264 -1.64 -9.86 22.95
N GLN A 265 -0.85 -10.85 23.36
CA GLN A 265 0.57 -10.94 22.97
C GLN A 265 0.75 -11.11 21.45
N MET A 266 -0.08 -11.91 20.80
CA MET A 266 -0.05 -12.06 19.34
C MET A 266 -0.42 -10.76 18.61
N VAL A 267 -1.41 -10.02 19.12
CA VAL A 267 -1.81 -8.73 18.56
C VAL A 267 -0.70 -7.69 18.73
N ASP A 268 -0.12 -7.59 19.93
CA ASP A 268 0.97 -6.66 20.22
C ASP A 268 2.21 -6.96 19.35
N GLU A 269 2.54 -8.24 19.18
CA GLU A 269 3.64 -8.67 18.32
C GLU A 269 3.37 -8.34 16.84
N ALA A 270 2.15 -8.57 16.35
CA ALA A 270 1.77 -8.22 14.98
C ALA A 270 1.85 -6.69 14.74
N ILE A 271 1.41 -5.88 15.72
CA ILE A 271 1.54 -4.42 15.67
C ILE A 271 3.02 -4.01 15.64
N ARG A 272 3.87 -4.65 16.46
CA ARG A 272 5.31 -4.40 16.49
C ARG A 272 5.96 -4.66 15.14
N ILE A 273 5.74 -5.85 14.56
CA ILE A 273 6.28 -6.24 13.25
C ILE A 273 5.84 -5.25 12.18
N THR A 274 4.55 -4.93 12.14
CA THR A 274 4.00 -3.97 11.15
C THR A 274 4.64 -2.59 11.29
N ASN A 275 4.88 -2.12 12.52
CA ASN A 275 5.54 -0.84 12.76
C ASN A 275 7.02 -0.86 12.38
N GLU A 276 7.74 -1.94 12.66
CA GLU A 276 9.13 -2.11 12.24
C GLU A 276 9.26 -2.13 10.71
N GLU A 277 8.39 -2.86 10.02
CA GLU A 277 8.33 -2.87 8.55
C GLU A 277 8.05 -1.47 7.98
N ARG A 278 7.10 -0.74 8.58
CA ARG A 278 6.79 0.64 8.19
C ARG A 278 7.99 1.56 8.41
N LEU A 279 8.66 1.45 9.55
CA LEU A 279 9.86 2.23 9.88
C LEU A 279 11.00 1.94 8.90
N ALA A 280 11.25 0.67 8.58
CA ALA A 280 12.25 0.25 7.61
C ALA A 280 11.92 0.76 6.20
N ALA A 281 10.65 0.70 5.80
CA ALA A 281 10.20 1.24 4.52
C ALA A 281 10.39 2.77 4.45
N THR A 282 10.04 3.51 5.51
CA THR A 282 10.28 4.96 5.57
C THR A 282 11.77 5.29 5.52
N ALA A 283 12.62 4.58 6.26
CA ALA A 283 14.06 4.81 6.24
C ALA A 283 14.68 4.55 4.86
N LYS A 284 14.17 3.55 4.12
CA LYS A 284 14.62 3.27 2.76
C LYS A 284 14.22 4.40 1.79
N ILE A 285 12.98 4.89 1.89
CA ILE A 285 12.52 6.03 1.08
C ILE A 285 13.35 7.27 1.38
N ASP A 286 13.63 7.56 2.65
CA ASP A 286 14.44 8.71 3.06
C ASP A 286 15.88 8.60 2.51
N ALA A 287 16.46 7.40 2.51
CA ALA A 287 17.78 7.16 1.92
C ALA A 287 17.79 7.36 0.39
N GLU A 288 16.78 6.86 -0.33
CA GLU A 288 16.64 7.06 -1.77
C GLU A 288 16.45 8.54 -2.13
N VAL A 289 15.68 9.30 -1.32
CA VAL A 289 15.50 10.75 -1.50
C VAL A 289 16.82 11.51 -1.29
N GLU A 290 17.60 11.15 -0.27
CA GLU A 290 18.89 11.78 -0.03
C GLU A 290 19.92 11.44 -1.12
N GLU A 291 19.90 10.23 -1.67
CA GLU A 291 20.73 9.87 -2.82
C GLU A 291 20.34 10.66 -4.08
N ALA A 292 19.04 10.77 -4.37
CA ALA A 292 18.53 11.57 -5.48
C ALA A 292 18.90 13.06 -5.32
N ARG A 293 18.86 13.61 -4.10
CA ARG A 293 19.31 14.98 -3.81
C ARG A 293 20.79 15.18 -4.09
N LYS A 294 21.66 14.25 -3.69
CA LYS A 294 23.10 14.32 -3.97
C LYS A 294 23.39 14.29 -5.46
N ILE A 295 22.68 13.43 -6.21
CA ILE A 295 22.82 13.36 -7.67
C ILE A 295 22.39 14.70 -8.30
N ALA A 296 21.22 15.23 -7.92
CA ALA A 296 20.75 16.51 -8.42
C ALA A 296 21.70 17.68 -8.07
N GLU A 297 22.28 17.69 -6.87
CA GLU A 297 23.26 18.69 -6.48
C GLU A 297 24.56 18.59 -7.29
N GLN A 298 25.05 17.37 -7.53
CA GLN A 298 26.21 17.12 -8.38
C GLN A 298 25.97 17.56 -9.82
N GLU A 299 24.79 17.27 -10.39
CA GLU A 299 24.41 17.72 -11.72
C GLU A 299 24.35 19.24 -11.79
N ARG A 300 23.74 19.90 -10.80
CA ARG A 300 23.69 21.37 -10.71
C ARG A 300 25.09 21.98 -10.63
N LEU A 301 26.00 21.37 -9.87
CA LEU A 301 27.39 21.81 -9.78
C LEU A 301 28.12 21.63 -11.12
N ALA A 302 27.92 20.48 -11.78
CA ALA A 302 28.50 20.20 -13.08
C ALA A 302 27.96 21.14 -14.17
N GLU A 303 26.69 21.50 -14.11
CA GLU A 303 26.09 22.49 -15.01
C GLU A 303 26.62 23.89 -14.73
N GLN A 304 26.71 24.31 -13.46
CA GLN A 304 27.29 25.59 -13.08
C GLN A 304 28.74 25.72 -13.57
N THR A 305 29.56 24.68 -13.39
CA THR A 305 30.94 24.70 -13.88
C THR A 305 31.05 24.76 -15.41
N LYS A 306 30.11 24.15 -16.15
CA LYS A 306 30.05 24.31 -17.61
C LYS A 306 29.69 25.74 -18.01
N ILE A 307 28.69 26.33 -17.35
CA ILE A 307 28.29 27.72 -17.57
C ILE A 307 29.46 28.66 -17.28
N ASP A 308 30.15 28.50 -16.15
CA ASP A 308 31.30 29.32 -15.78
C ASP A 308 32.44 29.18 -16.80
N ALA A 309 32.70 27.96 -17.29
CA ALA A 309 33.69 27.72 -18.34
C ALA A 309 33.30 28.36 -19.67
N GLU A 310 32.03 28.35 -20.03
CA GLU A 310 31.51 28.97 -21.26
C GLU A 310 31.58 30.50 -21.18
N ILE A 311 31.23 31.09 -20.03
CA ILE A 311 31.42 32.52 -19.77
C ILE A 311 32.89 32.91 -19.93
N GLU A 312 33.81 32.12 -19.38
CA GLU A 312 35.25 32.38 -19.48
C GLU A 312 35.76 32.23 -20.92
N GLN A 313 35.25 31.25 -21.68
CA GLN A 313 35.57 31.11 -23.10
C GLN A 313 35.09 32.32 -23.91
N VAL A 314 33.88 32.82 -23.66
CA VAL A 314 33.35 34.02 -24.31
C VAL A 314 34.21 35.25 -23.97
N ARG A 315 34.61 35.41 -22.71
CA ARG A 315 35.51 36.49 -22.27
C ARG A 315 36.84 36.44 -23.02
N MET A 316 37.48 35.27 -23.04
CA MET A 316 38.75 35.04 -23.74
C MET A 316 38.63 35.24 -25.25
N ALA A 317 37.51 34.87 -25.86
CA ALA A 317 37.23 35.13 -27.27
C ALA A 317 37.12 36.64 -27.55
N SER A 318 36.40 37.39 -26.72
CA SER A 318 36.30 38.86 -26.88
C SER A 318 37.65 39.57 -26.70
N GLU A 319 38.49 39.08 -25.78
CA GLU A 319 39.83 39.64 -25.55
C GLU A 319 40.75 39.36 -26.73
N ARG A 320 40.67 38.15 -27.31
CA ARG A 320 41.40 37.80 -28.53
C ARG A 320 40.94 38.65 -29.72
N GLU A 321 39.64 38.86 -29.88
CA GLU A 321 39.10 39.69 -30.95
C GLU A 321 39.55 41.16 -30.80
N ALA A 322 39.52 41.69 -29.57
CA ALA A 322 40.02 43.03 -29.28
C ALA A 322 41.52 43.15 -29.57
N ALA A 323 42.33 42.15 -29.18
CA ALA A 323 43.76 42.11 -29.46
C ALA A 323 44.05 42.01 -30.97
N GLN A 324 43.27 41.22 -31.72
CA GLN A 324 43.37 41.13 -33.18
C GLN A 324 43.05 42.46 -33.84
N LYS A 325 41.95 43.13 -33.46
CA LYS A 325 41.60 44.47 -33.99
C LYS A 325 42.69 45.50 -33.70
N MET A 326 43.31 45.45 -32.52
CA MET A 326 44.43 46.33 -32.18
C MET A 326 45.69 46.00 -33.00
N ALA A 327 46.00 44.72 -33.22
CA ALA A 327 47.12 44.30 -34.05
C ALA A 327 46.92 44.71 -35.53
N GLU A 328 45.73 44.52 -36.09
CA GLU A 328 45.38 44.98 -37.45
C GLU A 328 45.50 46.49 -37.58
N LYS A 329 45.01 47.25 -36.59
CA LYS A 329 45.15 48.71 -36.58
C LYS A 329 46.63 49.13 -36.56
N ASN A 330 47.44 48.48 -35.72
CA ASN A 330 48.88 48.75 -35.65
C ASN A 330 49.61 48.37 -36.95
N ALA A 331 49.22 47.27 -37.60
CA ALA A 331 49.78 46.85 -38.88
C ALA A 331 49.46 47.86 -40.00
N LYS A 332 48.20 48.33 -40.08
CA LYS A 332 47.80 49.39 -41.02
C LYS A 332 48.58 50.69 -40.81
N LEU A 333 48.74 51.11 -39.55
CA LEU A 333 49.54 52.29 -39.21
C LEU A 333 51.01 52.13 -39.61
N ALA A 334 51.59 50.92 -39.46
CA ALA A 334 52.95 50.64 -39.87
C ALA A 334 53.12 50.63 -41.41
N GLU A 335 52.14 50.09 -42.14
CA GLU A 335 52.11 50.11 -43.61
C GLU A 335 52.00 51.54 -44.13
N GLU A 336 51.09 52.35 -43.58
CA GLU A 336 50.94 53.76 -43.94
C GLU A 336 52.22 54.56 -43.65
N ALA A 337 52.87 54.32 -42.51
CA ALA A 337 54.16 54.94 -42.18
C ALA A 337 55.29 54.51 -43.13
N ALA A 338 55.32 53.24 -43.54
CA ALA A 338 56.30 52.74 -44.51
C ALA A 338 56.07 53.33 -45.92
N GLU A 339 54.82 53.49 -46.34
CA GLU A 339 54.46 54.13 -47.60
C GLU A 339 54.83 55.62 -47.61
N LEU A 340 54.63 56.31 -46.48
CA LEU A 340 55.02 57.71 -46.30
C LEU A 340 56.55 57.85 -46.35
N ALA A 341 57.29 56.98 -45.66
CA ALA A 341 58.75 56.95 -45.71
C ALA A 341 59.29 56.62 -47.11
N ALA A 342 58.62 55.73 -47.86
CA ALA A 342 58.98 55.43 -49.25
C ALA A 342 58.75 56.64 -50.17
N LYS A 343 57.63 57.36 -50.03
CA LYS A 343 57.35 58.60 -50.77
C LYS A 343 58.35 59.71 -50.43
N GLU A 344 58.74 59.85 -49.16
CA GLU A 344 59.79 60.78 -48.73
C GLU A 344 61.16 60.42 -49.32
N ALA A 345 61.51 59.13 -49.36
CA ALA A 345 62.75 58.65 -49.97
C ALA A 345 62.77 58.84 -51.50
N GLU A 346 61.65 58.65 -52.19
CA GLU A 346 61.49 58.90 -53.63
C GLU A 346 61.59 60.40 -53.95
N ALA A 347 60.97 61.25 -53.14
CA ALA A 347 61.11 62.71 -53.24
C ALA A 347 62.56 63.17 -53.03
N ALA A 348 63.28 62.58 -52.06
CA ALA A 348 64.69 62.86 -51.82
C ALA A 348 65.61 62.32 -52.94
N ALA A 349 65.23 61.24 -53.61
CA ALA A 349 65.95 60.73 -54.78
C ALA A 349 65.74 61.60 -56.03
N SER A 350 64.54 62.17 -56.20
CA SER A 350 64.23 63.10 -57.30
C SER A 350 64.86 64.49 -57.14
N SER A 351 65.39 64.85 -55.96
CA SER A 351 66.03 66.15 -55.70
C SER A 351 67.56 66.15 -55.84
N LYS A 352 68.18 65.05 -56.31
CA LYS A 352 69.62 65.01 -56.61
C LYS A 352 69.85 65.47 -58.06
N ASP A 353 70.07 66.77 -58.21
CA ASP A 353 70.60 67.40 -59.42
C ASP A 353 71.96 66.79 -59.83
N ILE A 354 72.08 66.52 -61.14
CA ILE A 354 73.26 65.98 -61.82
C ILE A 354 74.32 67.11 -61.93
N PRO A 355 75.55 66.94 -61.42
CA PRO A 355 76.64 67.85 -61.73
C PRO A 355 77.12 67.62 -63.17
N ASP A 356 77.13 68.70 -63.94
CA ASP A 356 77.60 68.80 -65.32
C ASP A 356 79.07 68.36 -65.46
N LEU A 357 79.35 67.42 -66.37
CA LEU A 357 80.69 66.92 -66.69
C LEU A 357 81.29 67.80 -67.81
N PRO A 358 82.43 68.49 -67.60
CA PRO A 358 83.10 69.20 -68.68
C PRO A 358 83.80 68.23 -69.63
N PRO A 359 83.94 68.59 -70.93
CA PRO A 359 84.32 67.66 -71.99
C PRO A 359 85.83 67.38 -72.05
N PHE A 360 86.15 66.22 -72.61
CA PHE A 360 87.47 65.77 -73.03
C PHE A 360 88.28 66.84 -73.79
N GLY A 361 89.58 66.94 -73.52
CA GLY A 361 90.53 67.69 -74.34
C GLY A 361 91.97 67.59 -73.84
N GLU A 362 92.75 66.77 -74.56
CA GLU A 362 94.22 66.72 -74.77
C GLU A 362 95.21 66.70 -73.59
#